data_AF-A0A5D0QLW1-F1
#
_entry.id   AF-A0A5D0QLW1-F1
#
_cell.length_a   1.000
_cell.length_b   1.000
_cell.length_c   1.000
_cell.angle_alpha   90.00
_cell.angle_beta   90.00
_cell.angle_gamma   90.00
#
_symmetry.space_group_name_H-M   'P 1'
#
loop_
_entity.id
_entity.type
_entity.pdbx_description
1 polymer ?
#
loop_
_entity_poly.entity_id
_entity_poly.type
_entity_poly.pdbx_seq_one_letter_code
_entity_poly.pdbx_strand_id
1 'polypeptide(L)'
;MLHLVQLDCDPTHLFRALKQAGMRPTPPEPFGPCGVVLLLRDLSGTPAGKVIVTQGPLDDTEWLHASISWRDRMPTYDELTVVKAGVFGPEREAYQVFPPQDRHVNIHNFALHLWGRADGVRVLPDFGQWGTI
;
A
#
# COMPACT_ATOMS: atom_id res chain seq x y z
N MET A 1 -11.16 -23.31 -10.18
CA MET A 1 -11.65 -22.34 -9.19
C MET A 1 -10.42 -21.56 -8.73
N LEU A 2 -10.21 -20.35 -9.25
CA LEU A 2 -9.06 -19.52 -8.86
C LEU A 2 -9.26 -19.18 -7.38
N HIS A 3 -8.40 -19.70 -6.50
CA HIS A 3 -8.35 -19.23 -5.11
C HIS A 3 -8.03 -17.74 -5.18
N LEU A 4 -9.01 -16.90 -4.83
CA LEU A 4 -8.75 -15.50 -4.59
C LEU A 4 -7.69 -15.43 -3.49
N VAL A 5 -6.65 -14.63 -3.71
CA VAL A 5 -5.66 -14.30 -2.70
C VAL A 5 -6.43 -13.83 -1.46
N GLN A 6 -6.23 -14.51 -0.32
CA GLN A 6 -6.81 -14.07 0.94
C GLN A 6 -5.95 -12.92 1.45
N LEU A 7 -6.44 -11.70 1.27
CA LEU A 7 -5.90 -10.50 1.90
C LEU A 7 -6.82 -10.09 3.05
N ASP A 8 -6.24 -9.67 4.16
CA ASP A 8 -6.95 -9.06 5.29
C ASP A 8 -7.31 -7.58 5.01
N CYS A 9 -7.62 -7.28 3.74
CA CYS A 9 -8.16 -6.02 3.25
C CYS A 9 -9.07 -6.30 2.05
N ASP A 10 -10.02 -5.41 1.74
CA ASP A 10 -10.84 -5.51 0.51
C ASP A 10 -10.21 -4.68 -0.63
N PRO A 11 -9.63 -5.31 -1.67
CA PRO A 11 -9.05 -4.58 -2.81
C PRO A 11 -10.07 -3.71 -3.56
N THR A 12 -11.36 -4.04 -3.47
CA THR A 12 -12.44 -3.24 -4.08
C THR A 12 -12.61 -1.91 -3.34
N HIS A 13 -12.43 -1.90 -2.03
CA HIS A 13 -12.42 -0.67 -1.23
C HIS A 13 -11.27 0.24 -1.65
N LEU A 14 -10.05 -0.30 -1.77
CA LEU A 14 -8.89 0.43 -2.30
C LEU A 14 -9.15 1.01 -3.69
N PHE A 15 -9.69 0.21 -4.62
CA PHE A 15 -10.05 0.67 -5.96
C PHE A 15 -11.00 1.87 -5.94
N ARG A 16 -12.03 1.84 -5.07
CA ARG A 16 -12.98 2.95 -4.92
C ARG A 16 -12.32 4.19 -4.31
N ALA A 17 -11.50 4.01 -3.27
CA ALA A 17 -10.79 5.10 -2.61
C ALA A 17 -9.87 5.85 -3.58
N LEU A 18 -9.09 5.11 -4.38
CA LEU A 18 -8.22 5.69 -5.43
C LEU A 18 -9.04 6.48 -6.47
N LYS A 19 -10.17 5.93 -6.94
CA LYS A 19 -11.06 6.65 -7.86
C LYS A 19 -11.65 7.92 -7.27
N GLN A 20 -12.07 7.87 -6.00
CA GLN A 20 -12.62 9.03 -5.29
C GLN A 20 -11.57 10.14 -5.10
N ALA A 21 -10.31 9.77 -4.93
CA ALA A 21 -9.18 10.69 -4.88
C ALA A 21 -8.75 11.23 -6.25
N GLY A 22 -9.48 10.95 -7.33
CA GLY A 22 -9.21 11.46 -8.67
C GLY A 22 -8.15 10.67 -9.45
N MET A 23 -7.61 9.60 -8.89
CA MET A 23 -6.74 8.67 -9.62
C MET A 23 -7.57 7.78 -10.56
N ARG A 24 -6.90 7.15 -11.53
CA ARG A 24 -7.53 6.27 -12.53
C ARG A 24 -6.98 4.83 -12.43
N PRO A 25 -7.33 4.09 -11.36
CA PRO A 25 -6.94 2.70 -11.21
C PRO A 25 -7.72 1.80 -12.17
N THR A 26 -7.09 0.71 -12.61
CA THR A 26 -7.80 -0.47 -13.13
C THR A 26 -8.42 -1.27 -11.99
N PRO A 27 -9.41 -2.14 -12.25
CA PRO A 27 -9.84 -3.11 -11.27
C PRO A 27 -8.65 -3.92 -10.72
N PRO A 28 -8.70 -4.38 -9.45
CA PRO A 28 -7.65 -5.21 -8.86
C PRO A 28 -7.48 -6.52 -9.65
N GLU A 29 -6.25 -6.82 -10.02
CA GLU A 29 -5.86 -8.06 -10.67
C GLU A 29 -4.92 -8.86 -9.77
N PRO A 30 -4.96 -10.21 -9.78
CA PRO A 30 -4.02 -11.01 -9.02
C PRO A 30 -2.56 -10.65 -9.33
N PHE A 31 -1.73 -10.55 -8.30
CA PHE A 31 -0.31 -10.24 -8.39
C PHE A 31 0.50 -11.22 -7.55
N GLY A 32 1.21 -12.13 -8.22
CA GLY A 32 1.93 -13.20 -7.54
C GLY A 32 1.00 -14.14 -6.75
N PRO A 33 1.55 -14.89 -5.78
CA PRO A 33 0.76 -15.86 -5.01
C PRO A 33 -0.09 -15.22 -3.89
N CYS A 34 0.25 -14.00 -3.48
CA CYS A 34 -0.24 -13.41 -2.24
C CYS A 34 -0.61 -11.93 -2.35
N GLY A 35 -0.90 -11.42 -3.56
CA GLY A 35 -1.22 -10.01 -3.74
C GLY A 35 -2.17 -9.68 -4.88
N VAL A 36 -2.41 -8.38 -5.00
CA VAL A 36 -3.15 -7.75 -6.08
C VAL A 36 -2.39 -6.53 -6.59
N VAL A 37 -2.63 -6.17 -7.85
CA VAL A 37 -2.13 -4.96 -8.48
C VAL A 37 -3.27 -4.16 -9.09
N LEU A 38 -3.20 -2.83 -8.95
CA LEU A 38 -4.04 -1.88 -9.64
C LEU A 38 -3.14 -0.98 -10.48
N LEU A 39 -3.33 -0.97 -11.80
CA LEU A 39 -2.57 -0.09 -12.69
C LEU A 39 -3.19 1.31 -12.66
N LEU A 40 -2.36 2.34 -12.44
CA LEU A 40 -2.78 3.73 -12.51
C LEU A 40 -2.57 4.25 -13.93
N ARG A 41 -3.54 4.97 -14.47
CA ARG A 41 -3.48 5.58 -15.80
C ARG A 41 -3.49 7.09 -15.72
N ASP A 42 -2.88 7.74 -16.70
CA ASP A 42 -3.02 9.18 -16.88
C ASP A 42 -4.35 9.53 -17.58
N LEU A 43 -4.53 10.82 -17.89
CA LEU A 43 -5.73 11.32 -18.57
C LEU A 43 -5.91 10.76 -19.98
N SER A 44 -4.83 10.38 -20.64
CA SER A 44 -4.85 9.75 -21.97
C SER A 44 -5.18 8.25 -21.91
N GLY A 45 -5.21 7.66 -20.71
CA GLY A 45 -5.40 6.22 -20.52
C GLY A 45 -4.09 5.43 -20.59
N THR A 46 -2.95 6.10 -20.76
CA THR A 46 -1.64 5.45 -20.78
C THR A 46 -1.28 5.01 -19.35
N PRO A 47 -0.65 3.83 -19.15
CA PRO A 47 -0.15 3.45 -17.83
C PRO A 47 0.74 4.57 -17.28
N ALA A 48 0.60 4.91 -16.02
CA ALA A 48 1.34 6.01 -15.37
C ALA A 48 1.97 5.55 -14.05
N GLY A 49 1.38 4.55 -13.39
CA GLY A 49 1.84 4.05 -12.12
C GLY A 49 1.17 2.74 -11.76
N LYS A 50 1.36 2.29 -10.52
CA LYS A 50 0.68 1.12 -9.97
C LYS A 50 0.58 1.21 -8.45
N VAL A 51 -0.46 0.58 -7.91
CA VAL A 51 -0.56 0.22 -6.51
C VAL A 51 -0.48 -1.30 -6.40
N ILE A 52 0.40 -1.81 -5.54
CA ILE A 52 0.53 -3.24 -5.26
C ILE A 52 0.17 -3.45 -3.79
N VAL A 53 -0.62 -4.46 -3.50
CA VAL A 53 -0.91 -4.92 -2.14
C VAL A 53 -0.57 -6.39 -2.05
N THR A 54 0.20 -6.77 -1.04
CA THR A 54 0.60 -8.15 -0.78
C THR A 54 0.45 -8.45 0.70
N GLN A 55 0.17 -9.71 1.03
CA GLN A 55 0.19 -10.22 2.39
C GLN A 55 1.17 -11.39 2.52
N GLY A 56 1.81 -11.53 3.67
CA GLY A 56 2.54 -12.75 3.98
C GLY A 56 3.15 -12.81 5.38
N PRO A 57 3.64 -13.99 5.78
CA PRO A 57 4.21 -14.21 7.10
C PRO A 57 5.62 -13.60 7.19
N LEU A 58 5.88 -12.91 8.30
CA LEU A 58 7.20 -12.46 8.74
C LEU A 58 7.22 -12.44 10.28
N ASP A 59 8.24 -13.06 10.88
CA ASP A 59 8.41 -13.16 12.34
C ASP A 59 7.14 -13.68 13.06
N ASP A 60 6.65 -14.85 12.61
CA ASP A 60 5.46 -15.53 13.15
C ASP A 60 4.16 -14.71 13.12
N THR A 61 4.10 -13.67 12.26
CA THR A 61 2.96 -12.77 12.11
C THR A 61 2.65 -12.51 10.64
N GLU A 62 1.38 -12.32 10.29
CA GLU A 62 0.97 -11.86 8.96
C GLU A 62 1.10 -10.34 8.80
N TRP A 63 1.75 -9.91 7.72
CA TRP A 63 1.95 -8.50 7.39
C TRP A 63 1.29 -8.13 6.08
N LEU A 64 0.58 -7.00 6.08
CA LEU A 64 0.16 -6.30 4.89
C LEU A 64 1.27 -5.37 4.42
N HIS A 65 1.57 -5.42 3.14
CA HIS A 65 2.42 -4.48 2.43
C HIS A 65 1.61 -3.82 1.33
N ALA A 66 1.69 -2.49 1.26
CA ALA A 66 1.15 -1.72 0.16
C ALA A 66 2.22 -0.78 -0.40
N SER A 67 2.32 -0.69 -1.72
CA SER A 67 3.16 0.30 -2.36
C SER A 67 2.39 1.05 -3.43
N ILE A 68 2.75 2.32 -3.60
CA ILE A 68 2.31 3.14 -4.72
C ILE A 68 3.54 3.64 -5.46
N SER A 69 3.50 3.58 -6.78
CA SER A 69 4.57 4.11 -7.62
C SER A 69 4.05 4.80 -8.88
N TRP A 70 4.84 5.75 -9.37
CA TRP A 70 4.64 6.41 -10.65
C TRP A 70 5.86 6.25 -11.55
N ARG A 71 5.68 6.51 -12.85
CA ARG A 71 6.77 6.41 -13.82
C ARG A 71 7.80 7.53 -13.68
N ASP A 72 7.35 8.74 -13.34
CA ASP A 72 8.09 9.99 -13.58
C ASP A 72 8.11 10.96 -12.40
N ARG A 73 7.49 10.61 -11.27
CA ARG A 73 7.46 11.45 -10.07
C ARG A 73 7.31 10.64 -8.79
N MET A 74 7.67 11.24 -7.65
CA MET A 74 7.34 10.65 -6.36
C MET A 74 5.81 10.68 -6.13
N PRO A 75 5.22 9.63 -5.53
CA PRO A 75 3.88 9.72 -4.97
C PRO A 75 3.80 10.84 -3.93
N THR A 76 2.67 11.53 -3.88
CA THR A 76 2.45 12.57 -2.87
C THR A 76 2.06 11.93 -1.53
N TYR A 77 2.15 12.71 -0.46
CA TYR A 77 1.64 12.28 0.84
C TYR A 77 0.14 11.96 0.78
N ASP A 78 -0.66 12.80 0.10
CA ASP A 78 -2.10 12.56 -0.06
C ASP A 78 -2.42 11.28 -0.82
N GLU A 79 -1.62 10.92 -1.83
CA GLU A 79 -1.78 9.63 -2.52
C GLU A 79 -1.44 8.45 -1.59
N LEU A 80 -0.43 8.62 -0.74
CA LEU A 80 -0.05 7.62 0.25
C LEU A 80 -1.12 7.45 1.35
N THR A 81 -1.76 8.53 1.80
CA THR A 81 -2.85 8.45 2.79
C THR A 81 -4.09 7.76 2.24
N VAL A 82 -4.39 7.92 0.94
CA VAL A 82 -5.45 7.16 0.26
C VAL A 82 -5.14 5.66 0.25
N VAL A 83 -3.88 5.29 -0.03
CA VAL A 83 -3.45 3.88 0.04
C VAL A 83 -3.53 3.36 1.48
N LYS A 84 -3.10 4.15 2.48
CA LYS A 84 -3.25 3.81 3.90
C LYS A 84 -4.70 3.50 4.23
N ALA A 85 -5.61 4.42 3.91
CA ALA A 85 -7.03 4.26 4.20
C ALA A 85 -7.63 3.06 3.46
N GLY A 86 -7.29 2.87 2.20
CA GLY A 86 -7.82 1.79 1.37
C GLY A 86 -7.36 0.38 1.76
N VAL A 87 -6.14 0.24 2.30
CA VAL A 87 -5.56 -1.07 2.65
C VAL A 87 -5.65 -1.36 4.14
N PHE A 88 -5.29 -0.40 4.98
CA PHE A 88 -5.16 -0.59 6.43
C PHE A 88 -6.41 -0.11 7.19
N GLY A 89 -7.24 0.74 6.56
CA GLY A 89 -8.42 1.29 7.21
C GLY A 89 -8.09 2.36 8.27
N PRO A 90 -9.09 2.80 9.04
CA PRO A 90 -8.89 3.81 10.08
C PRO A 90 -8.16 3.26 11.32
N GLU A 91 -8.41 2.01 11.68
CA GLU A 91 -7.99 1.42 12.97
C GLU A 91 -6.57 0.85 13.00
N ARG A 92 -5.98 0.52 11.83
CA ARG A 92 -4.63 -0.07 11.78
C ARG A 92 -3.57 1.00 11.53
N GLU A 93 -2.44 0.84 12.20
CA GLU A 93 -1.22 1.58 11.90
C GLU A 93 -0.59 1.08 10.59
N ALA A 94 -0.01 2.01 9.84
CA ALA A 94 0.77 1.75 8.65
C ALA A 94 2.08 2.54 8.74
N TYR A 95 3.19 1.88 8.46
CA TYR A 95 4.52 2.41 8.69
C TYR A 95 5.25 2.61 7.36
N GLN A 96 5.76 3.83 7.17
CA GLN A 96 6.82 4.10 6.21
C GLN A 96 8.15 4.13 6.97
N VAL A 97 9.06 3.21 6.63
CA VAL A 97 10.31 3.03 7.36
C VAL A 97 11.46 3.62 6.56
N PHE A 98 12.27 4.44 7.22
CA PHE A 98 13.59 4.87 6.73
C PHE A 98 14.65 3.98 7.40
N PRO A 99 15.09 2.88 6.78
CA PRO A 99 16.08 2.01 7.39
C PRO A 99 17.46 2.68 7.42
N PRO A 100 18.38 2.22 8.28
CA PRO A 100 19.79 2.56 8.19
C PRO A 100 20.34 2.36 6.77
N GLN A 101 21.33 3.17 6.39
CA GLN A 101 21.83 3.27 5.01
C GLN A 101 22.27 1.92 4.42
N ASP A 102 22.89 1.06 5.22
CA ASP A 102 23.34 -0.28 4.83
C ASP A 102 22.19 -1.25 4.53
N ARG A 103 20.98 -0.96 5.03
CA ARG A 103 19.74 -1.69 4.77
C ARG A 103 18.79 -0.94 3.82
N HIS A 104 19.16 0.26 3.37
CA HIS A 104 18.35 1.04 2.45
C HIS A 104 18.57 0.58 1.01
N VAL A 105 17.70 -0.31 0.54
CA VAL A 105 17.68 -0.78 -0.84
C VAL A 105 16.55 -0.08 -1.59
N ASN A 106 16.90 0.70 -2.63
CA ASN A 106 15.92 1.33 -3.53
C ASN A 106 16.15 0.86 -4.97
N ILE A 107 15.27 -0.01 -5.45
CA ILE A 107 15.27 -0.51 -6.84
C ILE A 107 14.16 0.13 -7.70
N HIS A 108 13.36 1.03 -7.10
CA HIS A 108 12.23 1.70 -7.73
C HIS A 108 12.18 3.17 -7.30
N ASN A 109 12.82 4.04 -8.08
CA ASN A 109 13.06 5.46 -7.77
C ASN A 109 11.84 6.27 -7.32
N PHE A 110 10.63 5.83 -7.68
CA PHE A 110 9.38 6.54 -7.48
C PHE A 110 8.33 5.68 -6.79
N ALA A 111 8.75 4.81 -5.86
CA ALA A 111 7.87 3.99 -5.05
C ALA A 111 7.91 4.42 -3.57
N LEU A 112 6.74 4.54 -2.97
CA LEU A 112 6.58 4.64 -1.52
C LEU A 112 5.89 3.38 -1.00
N HIS A 113 6.27 2.96 0.20
CA HIS A 113 5.87 1.69 0.80
C HIS A 113 5.25 1.93 2.17
N LEU A 114 4.20 1.17 2.46
CA LEU A 114 3.55 1.07 3.76
C LEU A 114 3.54 -0.40 4.19
N TRP A 115 3.79 -0.62 5.47
CA TRP A 115 3.72 -1.92 6.12
C TRP A 115 2.82 -1.85 7.35
N GLY A 116 2.15 -2.93 7.71
CA GLY A 116 1.36 -3.00 8.94
C GLY A 116 0.95 -4.44 9.22
N ARG A 117 0.72 -4.77 10.50
CA ARG A 117 0.25 -6.11 10.86
C ARG A 117 -1.17 -6.32 10.36
N ALA A 118 -1.44 -7.50 9.80
CA ALA A 118 -2.76 -7.87 9.33
C ALA A 118 -3.79 -7.96 10.48
N ASP A 119 -3.34 -8.35 11.67
CA ASP A 119 -4.17 -8.40 12.89
C ASP A 119 -4.43 -7.03 13.53
N GLY A 120 -3.81 -5.95 13.01
CA GLY A 120 -4.00 -4.59 13.51
C GLY A 120 -3.31 -4.29 14.84
N VAL A 121 -2.51 -5.21 15.39
CA VAL A 121 -1.75 -4.95 16.61
C VAL A 121 -0.67 -3.90 16.34
N ARG A 122 -0.59 -2.88 17.19
CA ARG A 122 0.47 -1.87 17.15
C ARG A 122 1.82 -2.48 17.58
N VAL A 123 2.89 -2.14 16.86
CA VAL A 123 4.25 -2.59 17.18
C VAL A 123 5.21 -1.48 17.61
N LEU A 124 4.84 -0.22 17.37
CA LEU A 124 5.63 0.94 17.80
C LEU A 124 5.07 1.52 19.11
N PRO A 125 5.86 2.32 19.83
CA PRO A 125 5.32 3.17 20.90
C PRO A 125 4.19 4.07 20.40
N ASP A 126 3.34 4.53 21.33
CA ASP A 126 2.30 5.49 21.02
C ASP A 126 2.86 6.89 20.75
N PHE A 127 3.30 7.14 19.52
CA PHE A 127 3.80 8.46 19.13
C PHE A 127 2.68 9.52 19.03
N GLY A 128 1.41 9.09 18.97
CA GLY A 128 0.24 9.96 18.99
C GLY A 128 -0.11 10.52 20.36
N GLN A 129 0.32 9.83 21.43
CA GLN A 129 0.07 10.25 22.82
C GLN A 129 0.48 11.70 23.12
N TRP A 130 1.47 12.22 22.41
CA TRP A 130 2.01 13.57 22.62
C TRP A 130 1.70 14.54 21.46
N GLY A 131 0.89 14.12 20.48
CA GLY A 131 0.47 14.97 19.36
C GLY A 131 1.59 15.32 18.37
N THR A 132 2.57 14.45 18.19
CA THR A 132 3.74 14.69 17.31
C THR A 132 3.66 13.98 15.96
N ILE A 133 2.48 13.43 15.62
CA ILE A 133 2.19 12.73 14.35
C ILE A 133 0.89 13.21 13.74
#